data_AF-A0A8J7E0E4-F1
#
_entry.id   AF-A0A8J7E0E4-F1
#
_cell.length_a   1.000
_cell.length_b   1.000
_cell.length_c   1.000
_cell.angle_alpha   90.00
_cell.angle_beta   90.00
_cell.angle_gamma   90.00
#
_symmetry.space_group_name_H-M   'P 1'
#
loop_
_entity.id
_entity.type
_entity.pdbx_description
1 polymer ?
#
loop_
_entity_poly.entity_id
_entity_poly.type
_entity_poly.pdbx_seq_one_letter_code
_entity_poly.pdbx_strand_id
1 'polypeptide(L)'
;MNYQKFSSFEFENALEDKEDIKKKSFSLEQKIIKEIDKVVQIEFRKIVEELNRNGHDLKPYRQFLPFPTKGDAQYRDDCGDEIDYQCKLRIGFNFVISVGYSDTQS
;
A
#
# COMPACT_ATOMS: atom_id res chain seq x y z
N MET A 1 5.15 18.53 0.30
CA MET A 1 5.80 17.60 1.26
C MET A 1 7.26 17.99 1.38
N ASN A 2 7.84 18.00 2.58
CA ASN A 2 9.28 18.26 2.76
C ASN A 2 10.04 16.93 2.94
N TYR A 3 10.87 16.58 1.94
CA TYR A 3 11.74 15.40 1.94
C TYR A 3 13.20 15.73 2.30
N GLN A 4 13.51 16.97 2.65
CA GLN A 4 14.88 17.44 2.95
C GLN A 4 15.56 16.63 4.07
N LYS A 5 14.77 16.13 5.04
CA LYS A 5 15.24 15.24 6.11
C LYS A 5 15.63 13.82 5.68
N PHE A 6 15.46 13.50 4.39
CA PHE A 6 15.88 12.25 3.75
C PHE A 6 16.90 12.51 2.64
N SER A 7 17.53 13.68 2.66
CA SER A 7 18.59 14.01 1.71
C SER A 7 19.81 13.12 1.93
N SER A 8 20.64 12.99 0.89
CA SER A 8 21.94 12.31 1.01
C SER A 8 22.80 12.92 2.11
N PHE A 9 22.77 14.24 2.29
CA PHE A 9 23.48 14.93 3.38
C PHE A 9 23.05 14.46 4.78
N GLU A 10 21.75 14.34 5.03
CA GLU A 10 21.21 13.83 6.31
C GLU A 10 21.51 12.34 6.53
N PHE A 11 21.74 11.61 5.43
CA PHE A 11 22.14 10.21 5.45
C PHE A 11 23.64 10.04 5.72
N GLU A 12 24.47 10.83 5.06
CA GLU A 12 25.93 10.86 5.24
C GLU A 12 26.30 11.16 6.70
N ASN A 13 25.59 12.07 7.35
CA ASN A 13 25.76 12.38 8.78
C ASN A 13 25.31 11.25 9.74
N ALA A 14 24.64 10.20 9.23
CA ALA A 14 24.15 9.06 10.00
C ALA A 14 24.86 7.74 9.64
N LEU A 15 25.88 7.76 8.78
CA LEU A 15 26.61 6.57 8.33
C LEU A 15 27.21 5.74 9.49
N GLU A 16 27.55 6.39 10.60
CA GLU A 16 28.09 5.70 11.79
C GLU A 16 27.02 4.95 12.59
N ASP A 17 25.73 5.24 12.41
CA ASP A 17 24.60 4.60 13.10
C ASP A 17 23.69 3.84 12.12
N LYS A 18 23.96 2.54 11.99
CA LYS A 18 23.16 1.62 11.15
C LYS A 18 21.68 1.55 11.56
N GLU A 19 21.36 1.79 12.84
CA GLU A 19 19.99 1.77 13.32
C GLU A 19 19.26 3.07 12.94
N ASP A 20 19.94 4.23 12.98
CA ASP A 20 19.40 5.50 12.46
C ASP A 20 19.13 5.43 10.95
N ILE A 21 20.06 4.85 10.19
CA ILE A 21 19.90 4.57 8.76
C ILE A 21 18.63 3.73 8.50
N LYS A 22 18.47 2.63 9.23
CA LYS A 22 17.30 1.75 9.09
C LYS A 22 16.00 2.49 9.39
N LYS A 23 15.98 3.30 10.45
CA LYS A 23 14.82 4.13 10.81
C LYS A 23 14.50 5.19 9.75
N LYS A 24 15.51 5.84 9.18
CA LYS A 24 15.35 6.83 8.10
C LYS A 24 14.79 6.20 6.83
N SER A 25 15.33 5.04 6.41
CA SER A 25 14.81 4.25 5.28
C SER A 25 13.36 3.87 5.47
N PHE A 26 13.04 3.28 6.63
CA PHE A 26 11.67 2.89 6.96
C PHE A 26 10.73 4.10 7.00
N SER A 27 11.16 5.23 7.57
CA SER A 27 10.35 6.45 7.62
C SER A 27 10.07 7.03 6.22
N LEU A 28 11.05 6.98 5.31
CA LEU A 28 10.86 7.39 3.92
C LEU A 28 9.90 6.45 3.19
N GLU A 29 10.09 5.14 3.32
CA GLU A 29 9.22 4.10 2.76
C GLU A 29 7.76 4.35 3.16
N GLN A 30 7.48 4.47 4.46
CA GLN A 30 6.13 4.70 4.99
C GLN A 30 5.51 6.00 4.48
N LYS A 31 6.31 7.04 4.24
CA LYS A 31 5.82 8.29 3.64
C LYS A 31 5.47 8.13 2.18
N ILE A 32 6.31 7.44 1.40
CA ILE A 32 6.04 7.19 -0.02
C ILE A 32 4.77 6.32 -0.15
N ILE A 33 4.67 5.24 0.63
CA ILE A 33 3.48 4.38 0.69
C ILE A 33 2.23 5.23 0.96
N LYS A 34 2.27 6.13 1.95
CA LYS A 34 1.13 6.98 2.28
C LYS A 34 0.69 7.88 1.13
N GLU A 35 1.61 8.45 0.36
CA GLU A 35 1.24 9.33 -0.76
C GLU A 35 0.72 8.56 -1.97
N ILE A 36 1.36 7.43 -2.29
CA ILE A 36 0.91 6.56 -3.39
C ILE A 36 -0.47 5.99 -3.06
N ASP A 37 -0.68 5.50 -1.84
CA ASP A 37 -1.94 4.93 -1.39
C ASP A 37 -3.11 5.92 -1.58
N LYS A 38 -2.93 7.22 -1.29
CA LYS A 38 -3.98 8.23 -1.53
C LYS A 38 -4.46 8.27 -2.98
N VAL A 39 -3.53 8.19 -3.93
CA VAL A 39 -3.86 8.27 -5.36
C VAL A 39 -4.44 6.95 -5.84
N VAL A 40 -3.76 5.84 -5.52
CA VAL A 40 -4.14 4.51 -5.99
C VAL A 40 -5.50 4.10 -5.42
N GLN A 41 -5.80 4.36 -4.15
CA GLN A 41 -7.10 4.04 -3.54
C GLN A 41 -8.25 4.79 -4.21
N ILE A 42 -8.04 6.05 -4.63
CA ILE A 42 -9.07 6.84 -5.33
C ILE A 42 -9.35 6.23 -6.70
N GLU A 43 -8.30 5.98 -7.49
CA GLU A 43 -8.48 5.42 -8.84
C GLU A 43 -9.03 3.99 -8.79
N PHE A 44 -8.56 3.18 -7.84
CA PHE A 44 -9.06 1.82 -7.66
C PHE A 44 -10.54 1.79 -7.26
N ARG A 45 -10.97 2.73 -6.40
CA ARG A 45 -12.39 2.87 -6.05
C ARG A 45 -13.25 3.21 -7.26
N LYS A 46 -12.78 4.08 -8.17
CA LYS A 46 -13.52 4.40 -9.40
C LYS A 46 -13.72 3.16 -10.27
N ILE A 47 -12.72 2.28 -10.36
CA ILE A 47 -12.83 1.00 -11.07
C ILE A 47 -13.89 0.11 -10.41
N VAL A 48 -13.87 -0.02 -9.08
CA VAL A 48 -14.89 -0.77 -8.32
C VAL A 48 -16.29 -0.22 -8.58
N GLU A 49 -16.46 1.10 -8.50
CA GLU A 49 -17.74 1.77 -8.75
C GLU A 49 -18.25 1.54 -10.17
N GLU A 50 -17.35 1.59 -11.16
CA GLU A 50 -17.70 1.31 -12.56
C GLU A 50 -18.09 -0.16 -12.77
N LEU A 51 -17.36 -1.10 -12.18
CA LEU A 51 -17.73 -2.53 -12.22
C LEU A 51 -19.10 -2.76 -11.57
N ASN A 52 -19.37 -2.10 -10.45
CA ASN A 52 -20.67 -2.19 -9.78
C ASN A 52 -21.80 -1.57 -10.62
N ARG A 53 -21.54 -0.45 -11.31
CA ARG A 53 -22.49 0.12 -12.29
C ARG A 53 -22.80 -0.85 -13.44
N ASN A 54 -21.85 -1.71 -13.79
CA ASN A 54 -21.98 -2.72 -14.85
C ASN A 54 -22.55 -4.08 -14.35
N GLY A 55 -23.09 -4.12 -13.13
CA GLY A 55 -23.86 -5.28 -12.63
C GLY A 55 -23.14 -6.17 -11.62
N HIS A 56 -21.93 -5.79 -11.19
CA HIS A 56 -21.26 -6.43 -10.05
C HIS A 56 -21.75 -5.90 -8.70
N ASP A 57 -21.52 -6.65 -7.63
CA ASP A 57 -21.73 -6.22 -6.24
C ASP A 57 -20.43 -6.35 -5.41
N LEU A 58 -19.36 -5.72 -5.89
CA LEU A 58 -18.05 -5.73 -5.24
C LEU A 58 -18.09 -5.00 -3.91
N LYS A 59 -17.84 -5.73 -2.83
CA LYS A 59 -17.74 -5.24 -1.45
C LYS A 59 -16.32 -5.42 -0.91
N PRO A 60 -15.84 -4.52 -0.02
CA PRO A 60 -14.53 -4.69 0.61
C PRO A 60 -14.41 -6.05 1.30
N TYR A 61 -13.39 -6.82 0.94
CA TYR A 61 -13.14 -8.13 1.52
C TYR A 61 -12.45 -7.98 2.88
N ARG A 62 -13.21 -8.08 3.97
CA ARG A 62 -12.76 -7.77 5.34
C ARG A 62 -12.42 -8.97 6.21
N GLN A 63 -12.51 -10.20 5.71
CA GLN A 63 -12.51 -11.37 6.61
C GLN A 63 -11.15 -11.69 7.28
N PHE A 64 -10.03 -11.11 6.86
CA PHE A 64 -8.71 -11.50 7.41
C PHE A 64 -7.69 -10.39 7.67
N LEU A 65 -8.01 -9.11 7.41
CA LEU A 65 -7.06 -8.02 7.65
C LEU A 65 -7.72 -6.95 8.52
N PRO A 66 -7.18 -6.66 9.73
CA PRO A 66 -7.84 -5.79 10.70
C PRO A 66 -8.04 -4.34 10.24
N PHE A 67 -7.37 -3.89 9.17
CA PHE A 67 -7.56 -2.59 8.54
C PHE A 67 -7.16 -2.71 7.06
N PRO A 68 -7.59 -1.80 6.16
CA PRO A 68 -6.93 -1.69 4.85
C PRO A 68 -5.44 -1.43 5.09
N THR A 69 -4.62 -2.44 4.82
CA THR A 69 -3.17 -2.28 4.83
C THR A 69 -2.86 -1.24 3.75
N LYS A 70 -2.18 -0.14 4.10
CA LYS A 70 -1.80 0.86 3.09
C LYS A 70 -1.02 0.15 2.00
N GLY A 71 -1.41 0.38 0.75
CA GLY A 71 -0.86 -0.34 -0.39
C GLY A 71 -1.48 -1.71 -0.68
N ASP A 72 -2.58 -2.07 -0.03
CA ASP A 72 -3.41 -3.23 -0.36
C ASP A 72 -4.90 -2.86 -0.27
N ALA A 73 -5.68 -3.25 -1.27
CA ALA A 73 -7.13 -3.26 -1.17
C ALA A 73 -7.70 -4.44 -1.94
N GLN A 74 -8.76 -5.04 -1.41
CA GLN A 74 -9.41 -6.20 -2.02
C GLN A 74 -10.92 -6.07 -1.92
N TYR A 75 -11.60 -6.39 -3.02
CA TYR A 75 -13.04 -6.39 -3.16
C TYR A 75 -13.49 -7.72 -3.74
N ARG A 76 -14.66 -8.18 -3.28
CA ARG A 76 -15.29 -9.40 -3.79
C ARG A 76 -16.77 -9.19 -4.06
N ASP A 77 -17.23 -9.78 -5.15
CA ASP A 77 -18.62 -9.97 -5.52
C ASP A 77 -18.94 -11.42 -5.15
N ASP A 78 -19.48 -11.58 -3.96
CA ASP A 78 -19.81 -12.88 -3.38
C ASP A 78 -21.31 -13.15 -3.55
N CYS A 79 -21.66 -14.39 -3.91
CA CYS A 79 -23.03 -14.87 -3.95
C CYS A 79 -23.17 -16.23 -3.27
N GLY A 80 -24.37 -16.52 -2.76
CA GLY A 80 -24.66 -17.74 -2.02
C GLY A 80 -24.49 -17.59 -0.51
N ASP A 81 -24.98 -18.58 0.22
CA ASP A 81 -25.01 -18.63 1.68
C ASP A 81 -23.74 -19.36 2.21
N GLU A 82 -23.58 -19.50 3.54
CA GLU A 82 -22.42 -20.19 4.14
C GLU A 82 -22.18 -21.64 3.64
N ILE A 83 -23.20 -22.25 3.01
CA ILE A 83 -23.20 -23.63 2.53
C ILE A 83 -22.83 -23.74 1.03
N ASP A 84 -23.10 -22.71 0.22
CA ASP A 84 -22.84 -22.70 -1.24
C ASP A 84 -22.24 -21.36 -1.67
N TYR A 85 -21.11 -21.01 -1.06
CA TYR A 85 -20.38 -19.78 -1.33
C TYR A 85 -19.75 -19.81 -2.73
N GLN A 86 -20.06 -18.81 -3.54
CA GLN A 86 -19.44 -18.59 -4.84
C GLN A 86 -18.93 -17.15 -4.94
N CYS A 87 -17.65 -16.99 -5.26
CA CYS A 87 -17.09 -15.69 -5.59
C CYS A 87 -17.19 -15.49 -7.10
N LYS A 88 -18.03 -14.54 -7.54
CA LYS A 88 -18.21 -14.22 -8.97
C LYS A 88 -17.02 -13.45 -9.51
N LEU A 89 -16.56 -12.45 -8.75
CA LEU A 89 -15.44 -11.60 -9.11
C LEU A 89 -14.67 -11.19 -7.87
N ARG A 90 -13.34 -11.34 -7.92
CA ARG A 90 -12.43 -10.77 -6.95
C ARG A 90 -11.46 -9.85 -7.66
N ILE A 91 -11.32 -8.64 -7.14
CA ILE A 91 -10.29 -7.71 -7.57
C ILE A 91 -9.50 -7.22 -6.37
N GLY A 92 -8.21 -7.02 -6.56
CA GLY A 92 -7.37 -6.42 -5.55
C GLY A 92 -6.13 -5.81 -6.18
N PHE A 93 -5.49 -4.92 -5.44
CA PHE A 93 -4.17 -4.43 -5.78
C PHE A 93 -3.26 -4.56 -4.58
N ASN A 94 -1.98 -4.76 -4.86
CA ASN A 94 -0.91 -4.66 -3.88
C ASN A 94 0.25 -3.92 -4.53
N PHE A 95 0.88 -2.98 -3.82
CA PHE A 95 2.15 -2.41 -4.25
C PHE A 95 3.19 -2.47 -3.14
N VAL A 96 4.44 -2.67 -3.55
CA VAL A 96 5.60 -2.76 -2.68
C VAL A 96 6.50 -1.56 -2.95
N ILE A 97 6.82 -0.81 -1.89
CA ILE A 97 7.86 0.22 -1.91
C ILE A 97 9.00 -0.29 -1.04
N SER A 98 10.21 -0.23 -1.59
CA SER A 98 11.43 -0.55 -0.86
C SER A 98 12.36 0.65 -0.92
N VAL A 99 12.91 1.01 0.24
CA VAL A 99 13.87 2.09 0.38
C VAL A 99 15.11 1.54 1.07
N GLY A 100 16.26 1.77 0.45
CA GLY A 100 17.56 1.50 1.04
C GLY A 100 18.53 2.60 0.65
N TYR A 101 19.52 2.83 1.50
CA TYR A 101 20.66 3.67 1.19
C TYR A 101 21.90 2.78 1.18
N SER A 102 22.73 2.93 0.15
CA SER A 102 24.03 2.27 0.08
C SER A 102 25.05 3.05 0.89
N ASP A 103 25.90 2.37 1.64
CA ASP A 103 27.13 2.95 2.14
C ASP A 103 28.07 3.16 0.93
N THR A 104 28.24 4.41 0.50
CA THR A 104 29.11 4.75 -0.63
C THR A 104 30.55 4.99 -0.21
N GLN A 105 30.89 4.88 1.08
CA GLN A 105 32.28 4.92 1.54
C GLN A 105 32.88 3.51 1.47
N SER A 106 33.21 3.08 0.24
CA SER A 106 34.06 1.91 -0.04
C SER A 106 35.50 2.36 -0.24
#